data_AF-A0A2Z3N1G9-F1
#
_entry.id   AF-A0A2Z3N1G9-F1
#
_cell.length_a   1.000
_cell.length_b   1.000
_cell.length_c   1.000
_cell.angle_alpha   90.00
_cell.angle_beta   90.00
_cell.angle_gamma   90.00
#
_symmetry.space_group_name_H-M   'P 1'
#
loop_
_entity.id
_entity.type
_entity.pdbx_description
1 polymer ?
#
loop_
_entity_poly.entity_id
_entity_poly.type
_entity_poly.pdbx_seq_one_letter_code
_entity_poly.pdbx_strand_id
1 'polypeptide(L)'
;MKTVIHAFAISIIVHVVYLASTIGIGYWKTKLYKPDVGNAWEKAAMLQNEVVFGQTGSPMVYLVSFVGVAAVSALVMHVYQMVRG
;
A
#
# COMPACT_ATOMS: atom_id res chain seq x y z
N MET A 1 11.45 25.26 2.87
CA MET A 1 10.16 24.98 2.17
C MET A 1 10.33 24.16 0.90
N LYS A 2 11.22 24.51 -0.04
CA LYS A 2 11.41 23.75 -1.29
C LYS A 2 11.66 22.25 -1.06
N THR A 3 12.59 21.89 -0.17
CA THR A 3 12.89 20.48 0.18
C THR A 3 11.67 19.75 0.75
N VAL A 4 10.88 20.42 1.58
CA VAL A 4 9.67 19.84 2.18
C VAL A 4 8.62 19.54 1.11
N ILE A 5 8.36 20.49 0.20
CA ILE A 5 7.40 20.30 -0.91
C ILE A 5 7.82 19.13 -1.80
N HIS A 6 9.11 19.05 -2.18
CA HIS A 6 9.62 17.94 -2.98
C HIS A 6 9.50 16.60 -2.25
N ALA A 7 9.76 16.57 -0.94
CA ALA A 7 9.65 15.35 -0.15
C ALA A 7 8.21 14.82 -0.11
N PHE A 8 7.22 15.71 0.04
CA PHE A 8 5.81 15.32 -0.03
C PHE A 8 5.39 14.90 -1.45
N ALA A 9 5.87 15.58 -2.50
CA ALA A 9 5.60 15.18 -3.88
C ALA A 9 6.16 13.77 -4.19
N ILE A 10 7.38 13.47 -3.76
CA ILE A 10 7.99 12.13 -3.86
C ILE A 10 7.13 11.11 -3.09
N SER A 11 6.71 11.43 -1.86
CA SER A 11 5.86 10.54 -1.07
C SER A 11 4.53 10.22 -1.78
N ILE A 12 3.87 11.23 -2.38
CA ILE A 12 2.65 11.03 -3.17
C ILE A 12 2.91 10.06 -4.32
N ILE A 13 3.97 10.27 -5.10
CA ILE A 13 4.31 9.42 -6.25
C ILE A 13 4.54 7.97 -5.80
N VAL A 14 5.30 7.77 -4.73
CA VAL A 14 5.57 6.43 -4.18
C VAL A 14 4.28 5.71 -3.78
N HIS A 15 3.35 6.40 -3.11
CA HIS A 15 2.08 5.80 -2.71
C HIS A 15 1.16 5.50 -3.90
N VAL A 16 1.12 6.38 -4.91
CA VAL A 16 0.37 6.14 -6.15
C VAL A 16 0.91 4.89 -6.87
N VAL A 17 2.23 4.75 -7.00
CA VAL A 17 2.84 3.57 -7.63
C VAL A 17 2.55 2.31 -6.83
N TYR A 18 2.64 2.37 -5.50
CA TYR A 18 2.32 1.24 -4.63
C TYR A 18 0.86 0.77 -4.78
N LEU A 19 -0.09 1.70 -4.76
CA LEU A 19 -1.51 1.41 -4.94
C LEU A 19 -1.82 0.86 -6.32
N ALA A 20 -1.30 1.52 -7.38
CA ALA A 20 -1.48 1.08 -8.76
C ALA A 20 -0.93 -0.34 -8.98
N SER A 21 0.25 -0.63 -8.41
CA SER A 21 0.87 -1.96 -8.50
C SER A 21 0.06 -3.01 -7.75
N THR A 22 -0.41 -2.69 -6.54
CA THR A 22 -1.24 -3.61 -5.73
C THR A 22 -2.55 -3.95 -6.45
N ILE A 23 -3.24 -2.94 -6.98
CA ILE A 23 -4.47 -3.11 -7.76
C ILE A 23 -4.19 -3.91 -9.03
N GLY A 24 -3.13 -3.57 -9.77
CA GLY A 24 -2.76 -4.24 -11.02
C GLY A 24 -2.45 -5.73 -10.83
N ILE A 25 -1.65 -6.07 -9.81
CA ILE A 25 -1.34 -7.46 -9.46
C ILE A 25 -2.60 -8.21 -9.01
N GLY A 26 -3.43 -7.58 -8.17
CA GLY A 26 -4.70 -8.16 -7.72
C GLY A 26 -5.62 -8.47 -8.90
N TYR A 27 -5.82 -7.49 -9.79
CA TYR A 27 -6.61 -7.65 -11.01
C TYR A 27 -6.08 -8.77 -11.90
N TRP A 28 -4.76 -8.84 -12.11
CA TRP A 28 -4.14 -9.89 -12.91
C TRP A 28 -4.40 -11.28 -12.33
N LYS A 29 -4.22 -11.45 -11.01
CA LYS A 29 -4.51 -12.71 -10.31
C LYS A 29 -5.99 -13.09 -10.43
N THR A 30 -6.89 -12.15 -10.19
CA THR A 30 -8.35 -12.39 -10.31
C THR A 30 -8.75 -12.79 -11.72
N LYS A 31 -8.15 -12.17 -12.75
CA LYS A 31 -8.44 -12.50 -14.14
C LYS A 31 -8.01 -13.92 -14.53
N LEU A 32 -6.93 -14.43 -13.94
CA LEU A 32 -6.42 -15.78 -14.19
C LEU A 32 -7.03 -16.85 -13.28
N TYR A 33 -7.71 -16.45 -12.23
CA TYR A 33 -8.31 -17.37 -11.27
C TYR A 33 -9.59 -17.99 -11.85
N LYS A 34 -9.68 -19.32 -11.83
CA LYS A 34 -10.93 -20.05 -12.10
C LYS A 34 -11.64 -20.31 -10.77
N PRO A 35 -12.80 -19.69 -10.50
CA PRO A 35 -13.52 -19.90 -9.25
C PRO A 35 -14.13 -21.31 -9.20
N ASP A 36 -13.79 -22.07 -8.15
CA ASP A 36 -14.45 -23.33 -7.81
C ASP A 36 -15.66 -23.04 -6.92
N VAL A 37 -16.78 -22.77 -7.58
CA VAL A 37 -18.03 -22.35 -6.92
C VAL A 37 -18.65 -23.48 -6.09
N GLY A 38 -18.50 -24.74 -6.53
CA GLY A 38 -19.07 -25.90 -5.83
C GLY A 38 -18.41 -26.11 -4.46
N ASN A 39 -17.08 -26.11 -4.41
CA ASN A 39 -16.31 -26.21 -3.18
C ASN A 39 -16.48 -24.96 -2.29
N ALA A 40 -16.58 -23.77 -2.90
CA ALA A 40 -16.84 -22.53 -2.15
C ALA A 40 -18.23 -22.54 -1.50
N TRP A 41 -19.24 -23.10 -2.15
CA TRP A 41 -20.60 -23.22 -1.62
C TRP A 41 -20.68 -24.17 -0.42
N GLU A 42 -20.03 -25.34 -0.51
CA GLU A 42 -19.95 -26.28 0.63
C GLU A 42 -19.23 -25.67 1.85
N LYS A 43 -18.21 -24.84 1.62
CA LYS A 43 -17.48 -24.15 2.68
C LYS A 43 -18.15 -22.87 3.20
N ALA A 44 -19.11 -22.30 2.46
CA ALA A 44 -19.80 -21.07 2.85
C ALA A 44 -20.51 -21.20 4.22
N ALA A 45 -21.04 -22.39 4.52
CA ALA A 45 -21.66 -22.68 5.80
C ALA A 45 -20.64 -22.76 6.97
N MET A 46 -19.40 -23.20 6.71
CA MET A 46 -18.31 -23.15 7.71
C MET A 46 -17.76 -21.72 7.90
N LEU A 47 -17.72 -20.93 6.83
CA LEU A 47 -17.16 -19.57 6.83
C LEU A 47 -17.87 -18.65 7.84
N GLN A 48 -19.18 -18.72 8.03
CA GLN A 48 -19.86 -17.85 9.02
C GLN A 48 -19.35 -18.01 10.47
N ASN A 49 -18.81 -19.18 10.84
CA ASN A 49 -18.27 -19.44 12.19
C ASN A 49 -16.75 -19.19 12.31
N GLU A 50 -16.04 -19.06 11.19
CA GLU A 50 -14.57 -18.84 11.11
C GLU A 50 -14.20 -17.41 10.71
N VAL A 51 -15.16 -16.61 10.22
CA VAL A 51 -14.89 -15.30 9.61
C VAL A 51 -14.91 -14.21 10.68
N VAL A 52 -13.75 -13.96 11.28
CA VAL A 52 -13.33 -12.58 11.48
C VAL A 52 -13.30 -11.98 10.07
N PHE A 53 -14.32 -11.19 9.71
CA PHE A 53 -14.33 -10.44 8.45
C PHE A 53 -12.98 -9.74 8.36
N GLY A 54 -12.19 -10.14 7.35
CA GLY A 54 -10.73 -9.99 7.32
C GLY A 54 -10.24 -8.77 8.08
N GLN A 55 -9.42 -9.00 9.10
CA GLN A 55 -8.94 -7.96 9.99
C GLN A 55 -8.24 -6.88 9.14
N THR A 56 -8.92 -5.76 8.91
CA THR A 56 -8.37 -4.68 8.10
C THR A 56 -7.35 -3.94 8.96
N GLY A 57 -6.17 -3.67 8.39
CA GLY A 57 -5.16 -2.87 9.07
C GLY A 57 -5.71 -1.48 9.42
N SER A 58 -5.19 -0.89 10.50
CA SER A 58 -5.60 0.47 10.87
C SER A 58 -5.33 1.44 9.70
N PRO A 59 -6.31 2.27 9.30
CA PRO A 59 -6.09 3.30 8.29
C PRO A 59 -4.94 4.26 8.63
N MET A 60 -4.59 4.36 9.92
CA MET A 60 -3.46 5.16 10.40
C MET A 60 -2.13 4.72 9.82
N VAL A 61 -1.98 3.45 9.41
CA VAL A 61 -0.76 2.94 8.79
C VAL A 61 -0.42 3.72 7.52
N TYR A 62 -1.42 4.11 6.72
CA TYR A 62 -1.20 4.89 5.49
C TYR A 62 -0.79 6.34 5.77
N LEU A 63 -1.31 6.94 6.84
CA LEU A 63 -0.90 8.29 7.24
C LEU A 63 0.54 8.28 7.77
N VAL A 64 0.87 7.30 8.61
CA VAL A 64 2.22 7.13 9.13
C VAL A 64 3.20 6.82 8.01
N SER A 65 2.85 5.95 7.05
CA SER A 65 3.72 5.66 5.90
C SER A 65 3.90 6.89 5.01
N PHE A 66 2.85 7.69 4.79
CA PHE A 66 2.92 8.90 4.00
C PHE A 66 3.90 9.93 4.58
N VAL A 67 3.79 10.19 5.88
CA VAL A 67 4.71 11.08 6.59
C VAL A 67 6.11 10.48 6.69
N GLY A 68 6.21 9.17 6.94
CA GLY A 68 7.48 8.46 7.03
C GLY A 68 8.29 8.51 5.74
N VAL A 69 7.66 8.24 4.59
CA VAL A 69 8.31 8.34 3.28
C VAL A 69 8.72 9.78 2.97
N ALA A 70 7.90 10.76 3.32
CA ALA A 70 8.26 12.18 3.18
C ALA A 70 9.48 12.53 4.06
N ALA A 71 9.51 12.07 5.31
CA ALA A 71 10.64 12.30 6.22
C ALA A 71 11.95 11.67 5.70
N VAL A 72 11.90 10.42 5.23
CA VAL A 72 13.06 9.75 4.61
C VAL A 72 13.52 10.50 3.36
N SER A 73 12.59 10.92 2.49
CA SER A 73 12.93 11.67 1.27
C SER A 73 13.59 13.01 1.61
N ALA A 74 13.09 13.72 2.62
CA ALA A 74 13.68 14.96 3.11
C ALA A 74 15.09 14.74 3.66
N LEU A 75 15.30 13.68 4.45
CA LEU A 75 16.59 13.32 5.01
C LEU A 75 17.61 13.02 3.91
N VAL A 76 17.24 12.20 2.92
CA VAL A 76 18.12 11.87 1.78
C VAL A 76 18.54 13.13 1.01
N MET A 77 17.60 14.02 0.71
CA MET A 77 17.93 15.29 0.05
C MET A 77 18.84 16.17 0.90
N HIS A 78 18.62 16.21 2.21
CA HIS A 78 19.44 17.02 3.11
C HIS A 78 20.87 16.51 3.18
N VAL A 79 21.06 15.20 3.34
CA VAL A 79 22.39 14.56 3.32
C VAL A 79 23.07 14.78 1.98
N TYR A 80 22.34 14.64 0.87
CA TYR A 80 22.87 14.89 -0.48
C TYR A 80 23.38 16.33 -0.65
N GLN A 81 22.65 17.31 -0.13
CA GLN A 81 23.07 18.72 -0.16
C GLN A 81 24.31 18.98 0.72
N MET A 82 24.41 18.30 1.86
CA MET A 82 25.57 18.41 2.76
C MET A 82 26.85 17.80 2.16
N VAL A 83 26.75 16.69 1.42
CA VAL A 83 27.91 16.03 0.81
C VAL A 83 28.38 16.74 -0.47
N ARG A 84 27.47 17.41 -1.17
CA ARG A 84 27.76 18.09 -2.44
C ARG A 84 28.16 19.56 -2.28
N GLY A 85 27.85 20.18 -1.14
CA GLY A 85 28.25 21.54 -0.78
C GLY A 85 29.62 21.57 -0.12
#